data_AF-A0AAX4IZI5-F1
#
_entry.id   AF-A0AAX4IZI5-F1
#
_cell.length_a   1.000
_cell.length_b   1.000
_cell.length_c   1.000
_cell.angle_alpha   90.00
_cell.angle_beta   90.00
_cell.angle_gamma   90.00
#
_symmetry.space_group_name_H-M   'P 1'
#
loop_
_entity.id
_entity.type
_entity.pdbx_description
1 polymer ?
#
loop_
_entity_poly.entity_id
_entity_poly.type
_entity_poly.pdbx_seq_one_letter_code
_entity_poly.pdbx_strand_id
1 'polypeptide(L)' 'MPASQIASPLPIPPQRRNLRLMTGQDLYASLNASLASTTHRPVTPVHMIQENDYSVPAPPPPSPVSFAAEHWQSSIRR' A
#
# COMPACT_ATOMS: atom_id res chain seq x y z
N MET A 1 34.24 32.38 -4.26
CA MET A 1 34.16 30.90 -4.18
C MET A 1 33.80 30.38 -5.56
N PRO A 2 34.47 29.35 -6.13
CA PRO A 2 34.17 28.88 -7.47
C PRO A 2 32.88 28.04 -7.46
N ALA A 3 32.05 28.18 -8.49
CA ALA A 3 30.76 27.52 -8.62
C ALA A 3 30.92 26.03 -8.95
N SER A 4 30.27 25.17 -8.17
CA SER A 4 30.21 23.72 -8.39
C SER A 4 29.35 23.42 -9.63
N GLN A 5 29.98 22.96 -10.72
CA GLN A 5 29.25 22.47 -11.90
C GLN A 5 28.82 21.02 -11.64
N ILE A 6 27.51 20.81 -11.55
CA ILE A 6 26.91 19.47 -11.42
C ILE A 6 26.69 18.95 -12.84
N ALA A 7 27.46 17.95 -13.26
CA ALA A 7 27.24 17.24 -14.51
C ALA A 7 25.98 16.36 -14.39
N SER A 8 24.97 16.61 -15.23
CA SER A 8 23.76 15.80 -15.29
C SER A 8 23.96 14.56 -16.17
N PRO A 9 23.50 13.37 -15.76
CA PRO A 9 23.63 12.16 -16.57
C PRO A 9 22.79 12.26 -17.86
N LEU A 10 23.37 11.84 -18.98
CA LEU A 10 22.67 11.74 -20.26
C LEU A 10 21.71 10.54 -20.26
N PRO A 11 20.44 10.71 -20.67
CA PRO A 11 19.49 9.62 -20.72
C PRO A 11 19.84 8.66 -21.86
N ILE A 12 20.09 7.39 -21.52
CA ILE A 12 20.28 6.31 -22.50
C ILE A 12 18.90 5.73 -22.85
N PRO A 13 18.46 5.80 -24.12
CA PRO A 13 17.18 5.22 -24.49
C PRO A 13 17.25 3.69 -24.40
N PRO A 14 16.18 3.02 -23.94
CA PRO A 14 16.14 1.57 -23.90
C PRO A 14 16.28 0.99 -25.31
N GLN A 15 17.24 0.08 -25.50
CA GLN A 15 17.37 -0.71 -26.72
C GLN A 15 16.09 -1.54 -26.91
N ARG A 16 15.28 -1.20 -27.93
CA ARG A 16 14.09 -1.98 -28.30
C ARG A 16 14.50 -3.25 -29.05
N ARG A 17 15.19 -4.16 -28.37
CA ARG A 17 15.52 -5.48 -28.91
C ARG A 17 14.22 -6.29 -28.97
N ASN A 18 13.83 -6.73 -30.17
CA ASN A 18 12.66 -7.57 -30.48
C ASN A 18 11.32 -6.83 -30.71
N LEU A 19 11.32 -5.77 -31.52
CA LEU A 19 10.10 -5.26 -32.17
C LEU A 19 9.56 -6.27 -33.19
N ARG A 20 8.93 -7.34 -32.71
CA ARG A 20 8.21 -8.29 -33.57
C ARG A 20 6.83 -7.72 -33.88
N LEU A 21 6.48 -7.62 -35.16
CA LEU A 21 5.12 -7.31 -35.59
C LEU A 21 4.19 -8.40 -35.04
N MET A 22 3.27 -8.04 -34.15
CA MET A 22 2.25 -8.96 -33.68
C MET A 22 1.26 -9.21 -34.83
N THR A 23 1.11 -10.47 -35.19
CA THR A 23 0.10 -10.91 -36.16
C THR A 23 -1.22 -11.20 -35.44
N GLY A 24 -2.33 -11.31 -36.17
CA GLY A 24 -3.61 -11.69 -35.59
C GLY A 24 -3.53 -13.02 -34.81
N GLN A 25 -2.73 -13.97 -35.31
CA GLN A 25 -2.51 -15.25 -34.63
C GLN A 25 -1.80 -15.09 -33.28
N ASP A 26 -0.86 -14.15 -33.18
CA ASP A 26 -0.16 -13.87 -31.92
C ASP A 26 -1.11 -13.25 -30.88
N LEU A 27 -2.10 -12.46 -31.33
CA LEU A 27 -3.15 -11.91 -30.46
C LEU A 27 -4.06 -13.03 -29.91
N TYR A 28 -4.55 -13.92 -30.79
CA TYR A 28 -5.38 -15.05 -30.36
C TYR A 28 -4.61 -15.99 -29.42
N ALA A 29 -3.34 -16.27 -29.70
CA ALA A 29 -2.49 -17.09 -28.84
C ALA A 29 -2.27 -16.45 -27.46
N SER A 30 -2.04 -15.14 -27.41
CA SER A 30 -1.88 -14.39 -26.16
C SER A 30 -3.14 -14.39 -25.30
N LEU A 31 -4.30 -14.17 -25.93
CA LEU A 31 -5.60 -14.23 -25.24
C LEU A 31 -5.89 -15.63 -24.68
N ASN A 32 -5.63 -16.67 -25.46
CA ASN A 32 -5.83 -18.05 -25.03
C ASN A 32 -4.89 -18.43 -23.86
N ALA A 33 -3.62 -17.98 -23.91
CA ALA A 33 -2.67 -18.18 -22.81
C ALA A 33 -3.10 -17.47 -21.52
N SER A 34 -3.64 -16.25 -21.63
CA SER A 34 -4.17 -15.48 -20.49
C SER A 34 -5.40 -16.14 -19.86
N LEU A 35 -6.33 -16.62 -20.70
CA LEU A 35 -7.53 -17.33 -20.25
C LEU A 35 -7.20 -18.68 -19.59
N ALA A 36 -6.27 -19.45 -20.18
CA ALA A 36 -5.76 -20.69 -19.58
C ALA A 36 -5.08 -20.44 -18.22
N SER A 37 -4.39 -19.31 -18.06
CA SER A 37 -3.80 -18.91 -16.78
C SER A 37 -4.84 -18.49 -15.74
N THR A 38 -6.00 -17.96 -16.17
CA THR A 38 -7.06 -17.48 -15.27
C THR A 38 -7.89 -18.63 -14.71
N THR A 39 -7.98 -19.77 -15.41
CA THR A 39 -8.63 -20.99 -14.87
C THR A 39 -7.97 -21.49 -13.58
N HIS A 40 -6.66 -21.25 -13.40
CA HIS A 40 -5.91 -21.71 -12.23
C HIS A 40 -5.71 -20.64 -11.14
N ARG A 41 -6.11 -19.39 -11.38
CA ARG A 41 -5.89 -18.31 -10.42
C ARG A 41 -7.16 -17.48 -10.23
N PRO A 42 -7.85 -17.61 -9.08
CA PRO A 42 -8.96 -16.71 -8.77
C PRO A 42 -8.50 -15.26 -8.80
N VAL A 43 -9.27 -14.42 -9.50
CA VAL A 43 -9.03 -12.98 -9.69
C VAL A 43 -9.23 -12.19 -8.40
N THR A 44 -9.99 -12.75 -7.46
CA THR A 44 -10.05 -12.26 -6.08
C THR A 44 -8.93 -12.92 -5.27
N PRO A 45 -8.22 -12.17 -4.40
CA PRO A 45 -7.37 -12.81 -3.41
C PRO A 45 -8.21 -13.84 -2.67
N VAL A 46 -7.74 -15.10 -2.63
CA VAL A 46 -8.30 -16.19 -1.80
C VAL A 46 -8.02 -15.90 -0.33
N HIS A 47 -8.19 -14.67 0.10
CA HIS A 47 -8.55 -14.46 1.48
C HIS A 47 -10.03 -14.80 1.53
N MET A 48 -10.32 -16.08 1.84
CA MET A 48 -11.68 -16.45 2.23
C MET A 48 -12.00 -15.56 3.42
N ILE A 49 -12.85 -14.56 3.20
CA ILE A 49 -13.32 -13.65 4.24
C ILE A 49 -13.72 -14.52 5.43
N GLN A 50 -12.96 -14.41 6.52
CA GLN A 50 -13.25 -15.15 7.74
C GLN A 50 -14.32 -14.42 8.53
N GLU A 51 -15.09 -15.15 9.32
CA GLU A 51 -16.18 -14.59 10.12
C GLU A 51 -15.71 -13.43 11.03
N ASN A 52 -14.42 -13.42 11.38
CA ASN A 52 -13.79 -12.43 12.26
C ASN A 52 -13.13 -11.23 11.55
N ASP A 53 -13.02 -11.22 10.22
CA ASP A 53 -12.34 -10.14 9.48
C ASP A 53 -13.01 -8.78 9.64
N TYR A 54 -14.31 -8.80 9.93
CA TYR A 54 -15.13 -7.62 10.21
C TYR A 54 -15.52 -7.49 11.67
N SER A 55 -14.84 -8.21 12.57
CA SER A 55 -15.07 -8.05 14.00
C SER A 55 -14.63 -6.66 14.45
N VAL A 56 -15.50 -5.96 15.16
CA VAL A 56 -15.19 -4.64 15.70
C VAL A 56 -14.16 -4.83 16.82
N PRO A 57 -12.99 -4.17 16.78
CA PRO A 57 -12.01 -4.27 17.85
C PRO A 57 -12.61 -3.76 19.15
N ALA A 58 -12.10 -4.25 20.28
CA ALA A 58 -12.50 -3.75 21.58
C ALA A 58 -12.35 -2.21 21.62
N PRO A 59 -13.29 -1.50 22.26
CA PRO A 59 -13.19 -0.05 22.38
C PRO A 59 -11.88 0.34 23.08
N PRO A 60 -11.31 1.52 22.77
CA PRO A 60 -10.13 1.99 23.48
C PRO A 60 -10.43 2.12 24.98
N PRO A 61 -9.43 1.93 25.85
CA PRO A 61 -9.60 2.16 27.28
C PRO A 61 -9.97 3.63 27.54
N PRO A 62 -10.69 3.93 28.64
CA PRO A 62 -10.97 5.30 29.01
C PRO A 62 -9.65 6.07 29.22
N SER A 63 -9.60 7.33 28.80
CA SER A 63 -8.47 8.21 29.07
C SER A 63 -8.23 8.29 30.59
N PRO A 64 -6.96 8.32 31.05
CA PRO A 64 -6.67 8.51 32.46
C PRO A 64 -7.34 9.80 32.97
N VAL A 65 -8.08 9.71 34.06
CA VAL A 65 -8.55 10.89 34.79
C VAL A 65 -7.36 11.39 35.58
N SER A 66 -6.80 12.54 35.19
CA SER A 66 -5.86 13.26 36.04
C SER A 66 -6.61 13.67 37.30
N PHE A 67 -6.40 12.95 38.40
CA PHE A 67 -6.72 13.45 39.72
C PHE A 67 -5.75 14.60 39.98
N ALA A 68 -6.11 15.81 39.53
CA ALA A 68 -5.37 17.02 39.86
C ALA A 68 -5.25 17.04 41.40
N ALA A 69 -4.04 16.92 41.93
CA ALA A 69 -3.82 16.97 43.38
C ALA A 69 -4.36 18.29 43.98
N GLU A 70 -4.65 19.28 43.13
CA GLU A 70 -5.19 20.59 43.47
C GLU A 70 -6.68 20.63 43.85
N HIS A 71 -7.48 19.56 43.67
CA HIS A 71 -8.89 19.60 44.12
C HIS A 71 -9.11 19.30 45.61
N TRP A 72 -8.04 19.01 46.36
CA TRP A 72 -8.09 18.94 47.82
C TRP A 72 -7.82 20.32 48.43
N GLN A 73 -8.91 21.05 48.64
CA GLN A 73 -9.13 22.13 49.62
C GLN A 73 -7.88 22.71 50.32
N SER A 74 -7.55 23.96 50.02
CA SER A 74 -6.97 24.86 51.03
C SER A 74 -8.07 25.74 51.59
N SER A 75 -9.00 25.14 52.35
CA SER A 75 -9.74 25.91 53.35
C SER A 75 -8.83 26.08 54.56
N ILE A 76 -8.74 27.32 55.04
CA ILE A 76 -8.18 27.79 56.33
C ILE A 76 -6.66 28.07 56.39
N ARG A 77 -6.35 29.38 56.46
CA ARG A 77 -5.43 30.12 57.36
C ARG A 77 -5.42 31.57 56.86
N ARG A 78 -5.72 32.64 57.60
CA ARG A 78 -5.57 32.97 59.03
C ARG A 78 -6.65 34.01 59.38
#